data_AF-A0A2A4QQZ7-F1
#
_entry.id   AF-A0A2A4QQZ7-F1
#
_cell.length_a   1.000
_cell.length_b   1.000
_cell.length_c   1.000
_cell.angle_alpha   90.00
_cell.angle_beta   90.00
_cell.angle_gamma   90.00
#
_symmetry.space_group_name_H-M   'P 1'
#
loop_
_entity.id
_entity.type
_entity.pdbx_description
1 polymer ?
#
loop_
_entity_poly.entity_id
_entity_poly.type
_entity_poly.pdbx_seq_one_letter_code
_entity_poly.pdbx_strand_id
1 'polypeptide(L)'
;MPIGDNAKAIYDRVEQARVEAYGSRNMTGMTNNLSAMLEDKYIKANYVNAETKDDAPLEEALALIVREKLTGIAPPKSAVGFVSLWRDYITNKAGDALDAMNTELHDQEHFANAIRNLIRALDMGDELGDDYSDDDSDNDTEDEKQQDNQDDNDRENEESTGQDDGQPQESDDISEQDQEQEGEIDATDSSDDQFDEEDVDESETAGESTRPELPFSQLPPDSDYKIYNPKFDETITAEDLCDQVELERLRAFLDKQLAHLQGVVGRLANRLQRRLMAQQK
;
A
#
# COMPACT_ATOMS: atom_id res chain seq x y z
N MET A 1 -0.38 4.53 25.29
CA MET A 1 0.13 5.66 24.47
C MET A 1 0.44 6.81 25.43
N PRO A 2 1.57 7.52 25.30
CA PRO A 2 1.91 8.65 26.18
C PRO A 2 0.94 9.83 26.03
N ILE A 3 0.85 10.67 27.06
CA ILE A 3 -0.06 11.83 27.09
C ILE A 3 0.64 13.11 26.62
N GLY A 4 1.90 13.31 27.00
CA GLY A 4 2.69 14.48 26.61
C GLY A 4 3.11 14.46 25.14
N ASP A 5 3.17 15.65 24.53
CA ASP A 5 3.46 15.81 23.11
C ASP A 5 4.85 15.30 22.71
N ASN A 6 5.88 15.51 23.55
CA ASN A 6 7.23 15.05 23.23
C ASN A 6 7.36 13.53 23.39
N ALA A 7 6.80 12.97 24.47
CA ALA A 7 6.76 11.53 24.69
C ALA A 7 5.98 10.81 23.59
N LYS A 8 4.89 11.40 23.09
CA LYS A 8 4.13 10.87 21.94
C LYS A 8 4.96 10.91 20.66
N ALA A 9 5.65 12.02 20.38
CA ALA A 9 6.55 12.12 19.23
C ALA A 9 7.67 11.08 19.28
N ILE A 10 8.27 10.86 20.46
CA ILE A 10 9.27 9.79 20.68
C ILE A 10 8.64 8.42 20.42
N TYR A 11 7.47 8.14 20.99
CA TYR A 11 6.79 6.87 20.84
C TYR A 11 6.53 6.55 19.37
N ASP A 12 5.96 7.49 18.62
CA ASP A 12 5.61 7.30 17.21
C ASP A 12 6.88 7.08 16.35
N ARG A 13 7.95 7.85 16.61
CA ARG A 13 9.20 7.74 15.84
C ARG A 13 9.95 6.44 16.15
N VAL A 14 9.96 6.01 17.41
CA VAL A 14 10.62 4.76 17.81
C VAL A 14 9.81 3.55 17.33
N GLU A 15 8.49 3.62 17.35
CA GLU A 15 7.63 2.55 16.81
C GLU A 15 7.78 2.43 15.28
N GLN A 16 7.84 3.55 14.56
CA GLN A 16 8.15 3.55 13.14
C GLN A 16 9.51 2.89 12.87
N ALA A 17 10.53 3.19 13.68
CA ALA A 17 11.85 2.57 13.57
C ALA A 17 11.81 1.05 13.83
N ARG A 18 10.94 0.56 14.73
CA ARG A 18 10.72 -0.88 14.96
C ARG A 18 10.15 -1.55 13.73
N VAL A 19 9.09 -1.00 13.14
CA VAL A 19 8.43 -1.56 11.95
C VAL A 19 9.42 -1.62 10.77
N GLU A 20 10.18 -0.54 10.56
CA GLU A 20 11.23 -0.49 9.55
C GLU A 20 12.35 -1.51 9.81
N ALA A 21 12.76 -1.69 11.07
CA ALA A 21 13.77 -2.67 11.44
C ALA A 21 13.29 -4.11 11.24
N TYR A 22 12.05 -4.41 11.59
CA TYR A 22 11.41 -5.70 11.37
C TYR A 22 11.34 -6.03 9.86
N GLY A 23 10.86 -5.07 9.05
CA GLY A 23 10.83 -5.21 7.59
C GLY A 23 12.23 -5.38 6.99
N SER A 24 13.21 -4.61 7.47
CA SER A 24 14.60 -4.71 7.01
C SER A 24 15.25 -6.07 7.31
N ARG A 25 15.00 -6.64 8.51
CA ARG A 25 15.50 -7.96 8.90
C ARG A 25 14.92 -9.08 8.03
N ASN A 26 13.64 -8.98 7.69
CA ASN A 26 12.95 -10.01 6.94
C ASN A 26 13.12 -9.86 5.41
N MET A 27 13.34 -8.63 4.93
CA MET A 27 13.40 -8.29 3.51
C MET A 27 14.66 -7.47 3.20
N THR A 28 15.73 -8.14 2.75
CA THR A 28 17.03 -7.48 2.47
C THR A 28 16.92 -6.34 1.44
N GLY A 29 16.02 -6.45 0.45
CA GLY A 29 15.77 -5.38 -0.51
C GLY A 29 15.20 -4.10 0.11
N MET A 30 14.34 -4.25 1.12
CA MET A 30 13.75 -3.12 1.86
C MET A 30 14.82 -2.33 2.60
N THR A 31 15.83 -3.01 3.14
CA THR A 31 16.95 -2.37 3.87
C THR A 31 17.62 -1.28 3.04
N ASN A 32 17.94 -1.56 1.77
CA ASN A 32 18.60 -0.60 0.88
C ASN A 32 17.66 0.56 0.51
N ASN A 33 16.39 0.25 0.25
CA ASN A 33 15.38 1.25 -0.10
C ASN A 33 15.13 2.23 1.07
N LEU A 34 14.96 1.70 2.29
CA LEU A 34 14.80 2.51 3.49
C LEU A 34 16.05 3.33 3.78
N SER A 35 17.24 2.77 3.62
CA SER A 35 18.48 3.52 3.83
C SER A 35 18.64 4.67 2.83
N ALA A 36 18.27 4.48 1.57
CA ALA A 36 18.27 5.53 0.55
C ALA A 36 17.20 6.60 0.82
N MET A 37 16.00 6.18 1.22
CA MET A 37 14.90 7.09 1.57
C MET A 37 15.25 7.95 2.79
N LEU A 38 15.83 7.36 3.83
CA LEU A 38 16.31 8.08 5.00
C LEU A 38 17.41 9.08 4.61
N GLU A 39 18.43 8.67 3.85
CA GLU A 39 19.48 9.58 3.37
C GLU A 39 18.89 10.84 2.70
N ASP A 40 17.93 10.67 1.78
CA ASP A 40 17.24 11.77 1.10
C ASP A 40 16.42 12.65 2.06
N LYS A 41 15.69 12.04 3.01
CA LYS A 41 14.93 12.78 4.05
C LYS A 41 15.84 13.67 4.89
N TYR A 42 16.95 13.13 5.40
CA TYR A 42 17.88 13.87 6.25
C TYR A 42 18.66 14.95 5.50
N ILE A 43 18.95 14.73 4.21
CA ILE A 43 19.50 15.77 3.33
C ILE A 43 18.49 16.92 3.16
N LYS A 44 17.23 16.62 2.83
CA LYS A 44 16.18 17.62 2.63
C LYS A 44 15.88 18.43 3.90
N ALA A 45 15.98 17.79 5.06
CA ALA A 45 15.82 18.45 6.36
C ALA A 45 17.08 19.24 6.80
N ASN A 46 18.17 19.22 6.02
CA ASN A 46 19.42 19.94 6.28
C ASN A 46 20.13 19.56 7.59
N TYR A 47 19.91 18.34 8.11
CA TYR A 47 20.58 17.85 9.32
C TYR A 47 22.08 17.60 9.14
N VAL A 48 22.56 17.61 7.89
CA VAL A 48 24.00 17.56 7.55
C VAL A 48 24.79 18.66 8.24
N ASN A 49 24.17 19.83 8.43
CA ASN A 49 24.79 21.02 9.03
C ASN A 49 24.36 21.24 10.49
N ALA A 50 23.73 20.25 11.14
CA ALA A 50 23.36 20.36 12.54
C ALA A 50 24.61 20.33 13.43
N GLU A 51 24.92 21.45 14.08
CA GLU A 51 26.08 21.58 14.97
C GLU A 51 25.67 21.56 16.46
N THR A 52 24.42 21.94 16.76
CA THR A 52 23.92 22.06 18.13
C THR A 52 22.73 21.14 18.39
N LYS A 53 22.44 20.89 19.67
CA LYS A 53 21.25 20.12 20.08
C LYS A 53 19.93 20.83 19.76
N ASP A 54 19.95 22.16 19.64
CA ASP A 54 18.75 22.94 19.32
C ASP A 54 18.32 22.75 17.86
N ASP A 55 19.29 22.50 16.97
CA ASP A 55 19.04 22.16 15.56
C ASP A 55 18.66 20.68 15.36
N ALA A 56 18.60 19.91 16.45
CA ALA A 56 18.59 18.47 16.42
C ALA A 56 17.50 17.87 17.34
N PRO A 57 16.27 17.63 16.82
CA PRO A 57 15.19 17.06 17.61
C PRO A 57 15.55 15.68 18.20
N LEU A 58 15.29 15.50 19.50
CA LEU A 58 15.66 14.31 20.25
C LEU A 58 14.98 13.05 19.70
N GLU A 59 13.70 13.14 19.33
CA GLU A 59 12.89 12.04 18.84
C GLU A 59 13.47 11.43 17.55
N GLU A 60 14.04 12.25 16.68
CA GLU A 60 14.62 11.79 15.41
C GLU A 60 16.02 11.17 15.64
N ALA A 61 16.80 11.73 16.57
CA ALA A 61 18.09 11.14 16.96
C ALA A 61 17.90 9.78 17.62
N LEU A 62 16.91 9.68 18.50
CA LEU A 62 16.55 8.47 19.22
C LEU A 62 16.08 7.37 18.26
N ALA A 63 15.21 7.71 17.29
CA ALA A 63 14.74 6.75 16.29
C ALA A 63 15.90 6.17 15.45
N LEU A 64 16.87 6.99 15.05
CA LEU A 64 18.06 6.51 14.33
C LEU A 64 18.94 5.60 15.19
N ILE A 65 19.12 5.92 16.47
CA ILE A 65 19.90 5.09 17.41
C ILE A 65 19.20 3.75 17.65
N VAL A 66 17.89 3.76 17.87
CA VAL A 66 17.10 2.53 18.01
C VAL A 66 17.19 1.71 16.74
N ARG A 67 17.00 2.31 15.56
CA ARG A 67 17.14 1.61 14.28
C ARG A 67 18.52 0.97 14.12
N GLU A 68 19.59 1.69 14.44
CA GLU A 68 20.96 1.17 14.41
C GLU A 68 21.11 -0.04 15.34
N LYS A 69 20.57 0.03 16.56
CA LYS A 69 20.59 -1.08 17.53
C LYS A 69 19.80 -2.30 17.06
N LEU A 70 18.61 -2.09 16.49
CA LEU A 70 17.73 -3.19 16.03
C LEU A 70 18.24 -3.83 14.73
N THR A 71 18.80 -3.06 13.80
CA THR A 71 19.23 -3.56 12.49
C THR A 71 20.72 -3.86 12.38
N GLY A 72 21.56 -3.27 13.25
CA GLY A 72 23.01 -3.29 13.14
C GLY A 72 23.57 -2.38 12.04
N ILE A 73 22.72 -1.58 11.38
CA ILE A 73 23.09 -0.73 10.25
C ILE A 73 23.32 0.69 10.75
N ALA A 74 24.50 1.24 10.42
CA ALA A 74 24.85 2.60 10.77
C ALA A 74 23.81 3.62 10.25
N PRO A 75 23.62 4.76 10.95
CA PRO A 75 22.75 5.83 10.47
C PRO A 75 23.20 6.37 9.10
N PRO A 76 22.28 6.97 8.32
CA PRO A 76 22.59 7.63 7.05
C PRO A 76 23.74 8.64 7.21
N LYS A 77 24.56 8.81 6.17
CA LYS A 77 25.76 9.66 6.23
C LYS A 77 25.39 11.09 6.58
N SER A 78 24.29 11.58 6.02
CA SER A 78 23.73 12.89 6.28
C SER A 78 23.29 13.12 7.74
N ALA A 79 23.05 12.04 8.51
CA ALA A 79 22.58 12.12 9.89
C ALA A 79 23.64 11.73 10.94
N VAL A 80 24.85 11.30 10.54
CA VAL A 80 25.90 10.85 11.48
C VAL A 80 26.29 11.95 12.48
N GLY A 81 26.51 13.18 12.00
CA GLY A 81 26.85 14.32 12.85
C GLY A 81 25.74 14.62 13.86
N PHE A 82 24.51 14.73 13.36
CA PHE A 82 23.28 14.90 14.14
C PHE A 82 23.12 13.83 15.24
N VAL A 83 23.26 12.55 14.92
CA VAL A 83 23.15 11.44 15.91
C VAL A 83 24.26 11.51 16.95
N SER A 84 25.48 11.89 16.56
CA SER A 84 26.62 11.93 17.47
C SER A 84 26.45 12.92 18.63
N LEU A 85 25.68 14.00 18.44
CA LEU A 85 25.37 14.98 19.49
C LEU A 85 24.57 14.38 20.65
N TRP A 86 23.75 13.38 20.35
CA TRP A 86 22.82 12.75 21.30
C TRP A 86 23.27 11.39 21.80
N ARG A 87 24.17 10.72 21.05
CA ARG A 87 24.60 9.35 21.34
C ARG A 87 25.09 9.14 22.77
N ASP A 88 25.99 10.00 23.25
CA ASP A 88 26.54 9.88 24.61
C ASP A 88 25.47 10.12 25.67
N TYR A 89 24.59 11.10 25.46
CA TYR A 89 23.50 11.40 26.39
C TYR A 89 22.52 10.23 26.50
N ILE A 90 22.07 9.71 25.37
CA ILE A 90 21.09 8.61 25.31
C ILE A 90 21.70 7.31 25.85
N THR A 91 22.94 6.99 25.47
CA THR A 91 23.60 5.74 25.92
C THR A 91 23.82 5.74 27.43
N ASN A 92 24.20 6.88 28.01
CA ASN A 92 24.42 6.99 29.46
C ASN A 92 23.12 6.91 30.27
N LYS A 93 22.01 7.43 29.74
CA LYS A 93 20.73 7.44 30.46
C LYS A 93 19.90 6.18 30.23
N ALA A 94 19.90 5.67 29.01
CA ALA A 94 18.92 4.69 28.54
C ALA A 94 19.56 3.50 27.80
N GLY A 95 20.86 3.28 27.97
CA GLY A 95 21.58 2.16 27.33
C GLY A 95 20.97 0.80 27.62
N ASP A 96 20.66 0.51 28.89
CA ASP A 96 20.06 -0.76 29.29
C ASP A 96 18.66 -0.96 28.68
N ALA A 97 17.86 0.11 28.62
CA ALA A 97 16.53 0.09 28.00
C ALA A 97 16.62 -0.15 26.48
N LEU A 98 17.60 0.43 25.81
CA LEU A 98 17.86 0.19 24.38
C LEU A 98 18.28 -1.25 24.09
N ASP A 99 19.07 -1.86 24.97
CA ASP A 99 19.51 -3.24 24.80
C ASP A 99 18.36 -4.23 25.01
N ALA A 100 17.43 -3.94 25.94
CA ALA A 100 16.21 -4.72 26.14
C ALA A 100 15.26 -4.68 24.93
N MET A 101 15.19 -3.58 24.18
CA MET A 101 14.33 -3.48 22.99
C MET A 101 14.66 -4.48 21.88
N ASN A 102 15.90 -4.96 21.81
CA ASN A 102 16.32 -5.89 20.76
C ASN A 102 15.67 -7.28 20.92
N THR A 103 15.29 -7.68 22.14
CA THR A 103 14.58 -8.95 22.39
C THR A 103 13.10 -8.85 22.06
N GLU A 104 12.50 -7.68 22.25
CA GLU A 104 11.05 -7.45 22.09
C GLU A 104 10.61 -7.02 20.69
N LEU A 105 11.50 -7.05 19.68
CA LEU A 105 11.21 -6.55 18.33
C LEU A 105 9.97 -7.21 17.67
N HIS A 106 9.67 -8.46 18.02
CA HIS A 106 8.57 -9.25 17.47
C HIS A 106 7.24 -9.10 18.22
N ASP A 107 7.25 -8.55 19.43
CA ASP A 107 6.07 -8.41 20.27
C ASP A 107 5.76 -6.92 20.47
N GLN A 108 4.66 -6.47 19.87
CA GLN A 108 4.29 -5.05 19.87
C GLN A 108 3.96 -4.55 21.29
N GLU A 109 3.32 -5.36 22.13
CA GLU A 109 2.92 -4.93 23.48
C GLU A 109 4.14 -4.79 24.39
N HIS A 110 5.02 -5.79 24.35
CA HIS A 110 6.27 -5.76 25.11
C HIS A 110 7.20 -4.64 24.62
N PHE A 111 7.26 -4.41 23.30
CA PHE A 111 8.03 -3.29 22.76
C PHE A 111 7.45 -1.94 23.20
N ALA A 112 6.11 -1.77 23.20
CA ALA A 112 5.49 -0.55 23.70
C ALA A 112 5.84 -0.29 25.17
N ASN A 113 5.90 -1.32 26.00
CA ASN A 113 6.37 -1.22 27.39
C ASN A 113 7.86 -0.86 27.47
N ALA A 114 8.70 -1.41 26.59
CA ALA A 114 10.10 -1.01 26.49
C ALA A 114 10.26 0.46 26.09
N ILE A 115 9.44 0.99 25.16
CA ILE A 115 9.43 2.42 24.80
C ILE A 115 9.07 3.27 26.03
N ARG A 116 8.09 2.86 26.82
CA ARG A 116 7.71 3.58 28.05
C ARG A 116 8.88 3.65 29.03
N ASN A 117 9.59 2.54 29.23
CA ASN A 117 10.78 2.49 30.09
C ASN A 117 11.92 3.38 29.54
N LEU A 118 12.08 3.45 28.22
CA LEU A 118 13.01 4.36 27.56
C LEU A 118 12.67 5.83 27.82
N ILE A 119 11.41 6.23 27.66
CA ILE A 119 10.96 7.60 27.92
C ILE A 119 11.17 7.97 29.39
N ARG A 120 10.87 7.05 30.32
CA ARG A 120 11.15 7.25 31.76
C ARG A 120 12.65 7.42 32.04
N ALA A 121 13.50 6.62 31.41
CA ALA A 121 14.96 6.72 31.55
C ALA A 121 15.54 8.03 30.99
N LEU A 122 14.82 8.70 30.07
CA LEU A 122 15.21 10.00 29.53
C LEU A 122 14.74 11.19 30.40
N ASP A 123 14.25 10.93 31.61
CA ASP A 123 13.64 11.89 32.55
C ASP A 123 12.36 12.56 32.00
N MET A 124 11.64 11.89 31.11
CA MET A 124 10.37 12.37 30.53
C MET A 124 9.18 11.56 31.08
N GLY A 125 9.31 11.03 32.30
CA GLY A 125 8.34 10.14 32.92
C GLY A 125 6.98 10.80 33.24
N ASP A 126 7.00 12.10 33.51
CA ASP A 126 5.84 12.94 33.75
C ASP A 126 4.94 13.07 32.51
N GLU A 127 5.53 12.98 31.32
CA GLU A 127 4.80 12.99 30.05
C GLU A 127 4.05 11.67 29.74
N LEU A 128 4.24 10.60 30.52
CA LEU A 128 3.47 9.36 30.35
C LEU A 128 2.05 9.44 30.92
N GLY A 129 1.79 10.33 31.88
CA GLY A 129 0.52 10.42 32.60
C GLY A 129 0.48 9.67 33.94
N ASP A 130 -0.49 10.03 34.80
CA ASP A 130 -0.60 9.55 36.19
C ASP A 130 -0.89 8.04 36.31
N ASP A 131 -1.51 7.41 35.30
CA ASP A 131 -1.77 5.95 35.26
C ASP A 131 -0.50 5.09 35.20
N TYR A 132 0.67 5.71 35.02
CA TYR A 132 1.96 5.01 34.87
C TYR A 132 2.97 5.39 35.97
N SER A 133 2.48 5.99 37.06
CA SER A 133 3.27 6.31 38.24
C SER A 133 3.49 5.06 39.11
N ASP A 134 4.67 4.47 38.95
CA ASP A 134 5.41 3.68 39.95
C ASP A 134 4.75 2.46 40.64
N ASP A 135 3.85 1.71 39.99
CA ASP A 135 3.30 0.46 40.59
C ASP A 135 3.30 -0.80 39.70
N ASP A 136 3.90 -0.78 38.51
CA ASP A 136 4.09 -2.01 37.71
C ASP A 136 5.42 -2.70 38.02
N SER A 137 5.74 -2.80 39.31
CA SER A 137 6.81 -3.66 39.80
C SER A 137 6.32 -4.63 40.86
N ASP A 138 5.18 -5.28 40.65
CA ASP A 138 4.94 -6.59 41.24
C ASP A 138 4.02 -7.46 40.37
N ASN A 139 4.63 -8.51 39.84
CA ASN A 139 3.96 -9.63 39.24
C ASN A 139 3.62 -10.60 40.37
N ASP A 140 2.45 -10.45 41.01
CA ASP A 140 1.88 -11.54 41.81
C ASP A 140 0.35 -11.57 41.79
N THR A 141 -0.10 -12.81 41.81
CA THR A 141 -1.40 -13.41 41.53
C THR A 141 -2.60 -12.94 42.38
N GLU A 142 -3.80 -13.08 41.77
CA GLU A 142 -5.13 -13.35 42.37
C GLU A 142 -6.16 -12.22 42.66
N ASP A 143 -7.34 -12.47 42.08
CA ASP A 143 -8.72 -12.18 42.51
C ASP A 143 -9.46 -10.88 42.14
N GLU A 144 -10.33 -11.08 41.14
CA GLU A 144 -11.73 -10.64 41.06
C GLU A 144 -12.28 -9.82 42.23
N LYS A 145 -12.71 -8.57 41.95
CA LYS A 145 -14.01 -8.07 42.41
C LYS A 145 -14.67 -7.16 41.39
N GLN A 146 -15.80 -7.64 40.87
CA GLN A 146 -16.91 -6.85 40.36
C GLN A 146 -17.31 -5.78 41.37
N GLN A 147 -17.54 -4.54 40.92
CA GLN A 147 -18.58 -3.71 41.51
C GLN A 147 -19.25 -2.82 40.47
N ASP A 148 -20.48 -3.24 40.21
CA ASP A 148 -21.62 -2.56 39.63
C ASP A 148 -21.80 -1.14 40.19
N ASN A 149 -22.05 -0.17 39.31
CA ASN A 149 -22.73 1.08 39.67
C ASN A 149 -23.51 1.59 38.45
N GLN A 150 -24.76 1.14 38.40
CA GLN A 150 -25.88 1.84 37.78
C GLN A 150 -26.02 3.24 38.39
N ASP A 151 -26.17 4.26 37.56
CA ASP A 151 -27.12 5.32 37.89
C ASP A 151 -27.74 5.89 36.60
N ASP A 152 -29.03 5.60 36.45
CA ASP A 152 -29.96 6.19 35.51
C ASP A 152 -30.09 7.69 35.78
N ASN A 153 -30.03 8.51 34.72
CA ASN A 153 -30.82 9.74 34.68
C ASN A 153 -31.26 10.03 33.25
N ASP A 154 -32.43 9.49 32.95
CA ASP A 154 -33.37 9.90 31.91
C ASP A 154 -33.68 11.39 32.01
N ARG A 155 -33.44 12.15 30.93
CA ARG A 155 -34.29 13.28 30.51
C ARG A 155 -34.29 13.41 28.99
N GLU A 156 -35.44 13.06 28.43
CA GLU A 156 -35.83 13.29 27.04
C GLU A 156 -35.98 14.79 26.70
N ASN A 157 -35.72 15.04 25.41
CA ASN A 157 -36.41 15.96 24.49
C ASN A 157 -35.99 17.45 24.43
N GLU A 158 -35.41 17.89 23.31
CA GLU A 158 -36.18 18.46 22.17
C GLU A 158 -35.27 18.83 20.98
N GLU A 159 -35.88 18.74 19.80
CA GLU A 159 -35.35 18.87 18.44
C GLU A 159 -34.68 20.23 18.09
N SER A 160 -33.64 20.20 17.25
CA SER A 160 -33.51 21.11 16.08
C SER A 160 -32.28 20.80 15.19
N THR A 161 -32.59 20.21 14.03
CA THR A 161 -32.14 20.59 12.67
C THR A 161 -30.73 21.16 12.42
N GLY A 162 -29.99 20.50 11.51
CA GLY A 162 -28.87 21.06 10.73
C GLY A 162 -27.88 19.96 10.31
N GLN A 163 -28.08 19.27 9.17
CA GLN A 163 -27.39 19.53 7.88
C GLN A 163 -25.87 19.33 8.01
N ASP A 164 -25.39 18.13 7.70
CA ASP A 164 -24.79 17.77 6.39
C ASP A 164 -23.36 18.30 6.25
N ASP A 165 -22.37 17.43 6.52
CA ASP A 165 -21.29 17.10 5.58
C ASP A 165 -20.39 16.04 6.22
N GLY A 166 -20.21 14.90 5.56
CA GLY A 166 -19.45 13.79 6.10
C GLY A 166 -19.66 12.51 5.29
N GLN A 167 -19.11 12.49 4.07
CA GLN A 167 -18.90 11.25 3.32
C GLN A 167 -17.92 10.34 4.08
N PRO A 168 -18.23 9.04 4.17
CA PRO A 168 -17.26 7.99 3.93
C PRO A 168 -17.71 7.20 2.71
N GLN A 169 -16.94 7.25 1.62
CA GLN A 169 -17.07 6.28 0.54
C GLN A 169 -16.47 4.95 1.00
N GLU A 170 -17.31 4.09 1.56
CA GLU A 170 -17.10 2.64 1.47
C GLU A 170 -17.26 2.23 0.01
N SER A 171 -16.22 1.60 -0.50
CA SER A 171 -16.13 0.96 -1.79
C SER A 171 -16.44 -0.51 -1.55
N ASP A 172 -17.68 -0.90 -1.79
CA ASP A 172 -18.10 -2.29 -1.97
C ASP A 172 -19.53 -2.29 -2.53
N ASP A 173 -19.65 -2.07 -3.84
CA ASP A 173 -20.80 -2.56 -4.61
C ASP A 173 -20.43 -2.57 -6.10
N ILE A 174 -19.69 -3.59 -6.52
CA ILE A 174 -19.61 -3.98 -7.94
C ILE A 174 -20.80 -4.92 -8.16
N SER A 175 -21.94 -4.29 -8.39
CA SER A 175 -23.18 -4.93 -8.78
C SER A 175 -22.99 -5.67 -10.12
N GLU A 176 -23.27 -6.97 -10.09
CA GLU A 176 -23.42 -7.88 -11.23
C GLU A 176 -24.67 -7.53 -12.08
N GLN A 177 -24.87 -6.26 -12.45
CA GLN A 177 -26.09 -5.81 -13.11
C GLN A 177 -25.88 -4.77 -14.20
N ASP A 178 -24.77 -4.85 -14.94
CA ASP A 178 -24.55 -3.97 -16.11
C ASP A 178 -24.02 -4.70 -17.36
N GLN A 179 -24.36 -5.99 -17.51
CA GLN A 179 -24.08 -6.77 -18.73
C GLN A 179 -25.29 -6.98 -19.66
N GLU A 180 -26.44 -6.36 -19.38
CA GLU A 180 -27.65 -6.55 -20.20
C GLU A 180 -28.01 -5.34 -21.09
N GLN A 181 -27.04 -4.46 -21.38
CA GLN A 181 -27.29 -3.34 -22.28
C GLN A 181 -26.16 -3.13 -23.29
N GLU A 182 -25.77 -4.21 -23.97
CA GLU A 182 -25.00 -4.12 -25.21
C GLU A 182 -25.84 -4.60 -26.39
N GLY A 183 -26.27 -3.63 -27.21
CA GLY A 183 -26.41 -3.80 -28.65
C GLY A 183 -27.48 -4.78 -29.13
N GLU A 184 -28.75 -4.46 -28.91
CA GLU A 184 -29.78 -4.82 -29.89
C GLU A 184 -29.52 -4.00 -31.17
N ILE A 185 -28.53 -4.42 -31.96
CA ILE A 185 -28.46 -4.04 -33.37
C ILE A 185 -29.46 -4.93 -34.09
N ASP A 186 -30.66 -4.38 -34.28
CA ASP A 186 -31.67 -4.86 -35.21
C ASP A 186 -30.98 -5.14 -36.55
N ALA A 187 -30.73 -6.42 -36.83
CA ALA A 187 -30.31 -6.90 -38.13
C ALA A 187 -31.49 -6.72 -39.07
N THR A 188 -31.68 -5.48 -39.51
CA THR A 188 -32.61 -5.10 -40.55
C THR A 188 -32.24 -5.91 -41.79
N ASP A 189 -33.12 -6.87 -42.09
CA ASP A 189 -33.27 -7.58 -43.35
C ASP A 189 -33.33 -6.55 -44.49
N SER A 190 -32.16 -6.14 -44.99
CA SER A 190 -32.04 -5.32 -46.19
C SER A 190 -31.83 -6.27 -47.36
N SER A 191 -32.97 -6.58 -47.95
CA SER A 191 -33.18 -7.10 -49.30
C SER A 191 -32.04 -6.86 -50.28
N ASP A 192 -31.70 -7.93 -50.98
CA ASP A 192 -30.96 -8.01 -52.23
C ASP A 192 -31.62 -7.14 -53.33
N ASP A 193 -31.35 -5.83 -53.34
CA ASP A 193 -31.30 -5.03 -54.58
C ASP A 193 -30.75 -3.60 -54.31
N GLN A 194 -29.70 -3.24 -55.07
CA GLN A 194 -29.14 -1.88 -55.25
C GLN A 194 -28.63 -1.12 -54.00
N PHE A 195 -27.32 -1.18 -53.78
CA PHE A 195 -26.57 -0.17 -53.03
C PHE A 195 -25.55 0.51 -53.97
N ASP A 196 -25.64 1.84 -54.04
CA ASP A 196 -24.79 2.75 -54.82
C ASP A 196 -23.37 2.84 -54.20
N GLU A 197 -22.36 3.05 -55.05
CA GLU A 197 -20.91 2.93 -54.77
C GLU A 197 -20.30 4.02 -53.85
N GLU A 198 -21.07 4.98 -53.33
CA GLU A 198 -20.51 6.14 -52.61
C GLU A 198 -20.66 6.14 -51.08
N ASP A 199 -21.40 5.20 -50.47
CA ASP A 199 -21.71 5.22 -49.02
C ASP A 199 -20.95 4.14 -48.20
N VAL A 200 -19.88 3.57 -48.75
CA VAL A 200 -19.18 2.39 -48.18
C VAL A 200 -17.93 2.77 -47.37
N ASP A 201 -17.65 4.06 -47.16
CA ASP A 201 -16.44 4.50 -46.44
C ASP A 201 -16.66 4.70 -44.93
N GLU A 202 -17.91 4.75 -44.45
CA GLU A 202 -18.26 4.96 -43.03
C GLU A 202 -18.83 3.72 -42.30
N SER A 203 -18.89 2.56 -42.96
CA SER A 203 -19.20 1.30 -42.26
C SER A 203 -18.02 0.90 -41.38
N GLU A 204 -18.09 1.22 -40.10
CA GLU A 204 -17.15 0.74 -39.07
C GLU A 204 -16.86 -0.74 -39.25
N THR A 205 -15.58 -1.10 -39.20
CA THR A 205 -15.15 -2.47 -39.44
C THR A 205 -15.63 -3.35 -38.30
N ALA A 206 -16.64 -4.19 -38.56
CA ALA A 206 -17.09 -5.18 -37.57
C ALA A 206 -15.89 -6.02 -37.11
N GLY A 207 -15.52 -5.93 -35.83
CA GLY A 207 -14.31 -6.53 -35.25
C GLY A 207 -13.35 -5.53 -34.59
N GLU A 208 -13.56 -4.22 -34.77
CA GLU A 208 -12.83 -3.17 -34.08
C GLU A 208 -13.44 -2.90 -32.70
N SER A 209 -13.56 -3.94 -31.86
CA SER A 209 -13.67 -3.71 -30.43
C SER A 209 -12.34 -3.08 -30.01
N THR A 210 -12.31 -1.75 -29.97
CA THR A 210 -11.15 -0.97 -29.56
C THR A 210 -10.74 -1.50 -28.19
N ARG A 211 -9.65 -2.26 -28.15
CA ARG A 211 -9.14 -2.77 -26.88
C ARG A 211 -8.87 -1.52 -26.04
N PRO A 212 -9.43 -1.41 -24.82
CA PRO A 212 -9.13 -0.28 -23.97
C PRO A 212 -7.61 -0.15 -23.89
N GLU A 213 -7.10 1.01 -24.31
CA GLU A 213 -5.69 1.34 -24.19
C GLU A 213 -5.39 1.45 -22.71
N LEU A 214 -5.07 0.32 -22.08
CA LEU A 214 -4.54 0.32 -20.72
C LEU A 214 -3.26 1.16 -20.73
N PRO A 215 -3.02 2.00 -19.71
CA PRO A 215 -1.75 2.69 -19.60
C PRO A 215 -0.61 1.67 -19.75
N PHE A 216 0.43 2.04 -20.50
CA PHE A 216 1.63 1.23 -20.79
C PHE A 216 1.50 0.12 -21.85
N SER A 217 0.34 -0.03 -22.51
CA SER A 217 0.11 -1.01 -23.59
C SER A 217 1.00 -0.83 -24.84
N GLN A 218 1.47 0.40 -25.10
CA GLN A 218 2.28 0.77 -26.27
C GLN A 218 3.77 1.03 -25.94
N LEU A 219 4.25 0.64 -24.74
CA LEU A 219 5.67 0.83 -24.41
C LEU A 219 6.56 0.07 -25.40
N PRO A 220 7.66 0.69 -25.88
CA PRO A 220 8.68 -0.01 -26.66
C PRO A 220 9.20 -1.25 -25.90
N PRO A 221 9.60 -2.32 -26.61
CA PRO A 221 10.11 -3.55 -25.98
C PRO A 221 11.37 -3.31 -25.13
N ASP A 222 12.09 -2.22 -25.38
CA ASP A 222 13.17 -1.71 -24.52
C ASP A 222 12.57 -0.85 -23.39
N SER A 223 11.89 -1.48 -22.45
CA SER A 223 11.70 -0.84 -21.15
C SER A 223 13.01 -0.96 -20.36
N ASP A 224 13.49 0.13 -19.75
CA ASP A 224 14.66 0.11 -18.83
C ASP A 224 14.42 -0.78 -17.59
N TYR A 225 13.24 -1.37 -17.47
CA TYR A 225 12.87 -2.28 -16.41
C TYR A 225 13.76 -3.54 -16.42
N LYS A 226 14.38 -3.79 -15.28
CA LYS A 226 15.16 -5.00 -15.02
C LYS A 226 14.47 -5.79 -13.92
N ILE A 227 14.27 -7.08 -14.16
CA ILE A 227 13.77 -8.02 -13.16
C ILE A 227 14.81 -8.10 -12.03
N TYR A 228 14.42 -7.71 -10.82
CA TYR A 228 15.32 -7.70 -9.66
C TYR A 228 15.41 -9.06 -8.97
N ASN A 229 14.31 -9.82 -8.92
CA ASN A 229 14.29 -11.14 -8.28
C ASN A 229 13.12 -12.01 -8.78
N PRO A 230 13.36 -13.09 -9.55
CA PRO A 230 12.31 -13.98 -10.03
C PRO A 230 11.84 -15.02 -8.99
N LYS A 231 12.43 -15.05 -7.78
CA LYS A 231 12.20 -16.11 -6.78
C LYS A 231 10.75 -16.18 -6.26
N PHE A 232 10.04 -15.07 -6.34
CA PHE A 232 8.65 -14.97 -5.87
C PHE A 232 7.65 -14.91 -7.03
N ASP A 233 8.13 -15.08 -8.27
CA ASP A 233 7.26 -15.14 -9.44
C ASP A 233 6.70 -16.55 -9.56
N GLU A 234 5.39 -16.65 -9.75
CA GLU A 234 4.70 -17.92 -9.94
C GLU A 234 4.19 -18.02 -11.38
N THR A 235 4.52 -19.12 -12.06
CA THR A 235 3.95 -19.44 -13.37
C THR A 235 3.04 -20.65 -13.20
N ILE A 236 1.74 -20.39 -13.13
CA ILE A 236 0.70 -21.42 -12.98
C ILE A 236 0.16 -21.76 -14.37
N THR A 237 -0.05 -23.04 -14.65
CA THR A 237 -0.71 -23.43 -15.91
C THR A 237 -2.21 -23.19 -15.82
N ALA A 238 -2.89 -22.92 -16.93
CA ALA A 238 -4.33 -22.65 -16.92
C ALA A 238 -5.15 -23.82 -16.32
N GLU A 239 -4.63 -25.06 -16.43
CA GLU A 239 -5.22 -26.28 -15.86
C GLU A 239 -5.15 -26.31 -14.32
N ASP A 240 -4.16 -25.63 -13.74
CA ASP A 240 -3.98 -25.52 -12.28
C ASP A 240 -4.73 -24.30 -11.69
N LEU A 241 -5.17 -23.36 -12.55
CA LEU A 241 -5.83 -22.12 -12.14
C LEU A 241 -7.36 -22.22 -12.15
N CYS A 242 -7.93 -23.00 -13.08
CA CYS A 242 -9.37 -23.13 -13.27
C CYS A 242 -9.79 -24.59 -13.38
N ASP A 243 -10.98 -24.91 -12.89
CA ASP A 243 -11.57 -26.23 -13.03
C ASP A 243 -11.90 -26.54 -14.50
N GLN A 244 -11.86 -27.83 -14.86
CA GLN A 244 -12.13 -28.31 -16.22
C GLN A 244 -13.46 -27.79 -16.81
N VAL A 245 -14.50 -27.71 -15.98
CA VAL A 245 -15.84 -27.25 -16.38
C VAL A 245 -15.83 -25.75 -16.73
N GLU A 246 -15.05 -24.96 -16.00
CA GLU A 246 -14.89 -23.53 -16.25
C GLU A 246 -14.07 -23.27 -17.51
N LEU A 247 -13.00 -24.05 -17.73
CA LEU A 247 -12.21 -24.00 -18.96
C LEU A 247 -13.07 -24.31 -20.21
N GLU A 248 -13.96 -25.30 -20.12
CA GLU A 248 -14.89 -25.63 -21.22
C GLU A 248 -15.86 -24.49 -21.49
N ARG A 249 -16.38 -23.83 -20.43
CA ARG A 249 -17.25 -22.65 -20.57
C ARG A 249 -16.52 -21.49 -21.23
N LEU A 250 -15.31 -21.16 -20.76
CA LEU A 250 -14.49 -20.08 -21.30
C LEU A 250 -14.10 -20.34 -22.76
N ARG A 251 -13.79 -21.59 -23.10
CA ARG A 251 -13.51 -21.99 -24.48
C ARG A 251 -14.73 -21.84 -25.39
N ALA A 252 -15.90 -22.29 -24.95
CA ALA A 252 -17.12 -22.13 -25.72
C ALA A 252 -17.49 -20.64 -25.94
N PHE A 253 -17.25 -19.80 -24.94
CA PHE A 253 -17.41 -18.35 -25.07
C PHE A 253 -16.44 -17.75 -26.12
N LEU A 254 -15.17 -18.15 -26.07
CA LEU A 254 -14.15 -17.70 -27.02
C LEU A 254 -14.43 -18.18 -28.45
N ASP A 255 -14.87 -19.43 -28.61
CA ASP A 255 -15.27 -19.99 -29.91
C ASP A 255 -16.47 -19.23 -30.51
N LYS A 256 -17.44 -18.81 -29.68
CA LYS A 256 -18.56 -17.97 -30.11
C LYS A 256 -18.10 -16.60 -30.61
N GLN A 257 -17.11 -15.98 -29.95
CA GLN A 257 -16.51 -14.72 -30.40
C GLN A 257 -15.71 -14.89 -31.70
N LEU A 258 -14.96 -15.99 -31.85
CA LEU A 258 -14.20 -16.28 -33.06
C LEU A 258 -15.08 -16.54 -34.28
N ALA A 259 -16.24 -17.17 -34.11
CA ALA A 259 -17.19 -17.43 -35.20
C ALA A 259 -17.64 -16.12 -35.90
N HIS A 260 -17.82 -15.05 -35.12
CA HIS A 260 -18.15 -13.73 -35.67
C HIS A 260 -16.98 -13.14 -36.49
N LEU A 261 -15.75 -13.29 -35.99
CA LEU A 261 -14.54 -12.80 -36.64
C LEU A 261 -14.19 -13.54 -37.95
N GLN A 262 -14.57 -14.81 -38.11
CA GLN A 262 -14.33 -15.55 -39.36
C GLN A 262 -15.01 -14.91 -40.58
N GLY A 263 -16.23 -14.38 -40.41
CA GLY A 263 -16.94 -13.67 -41.48
C GLY A 263 -16.27 -12.34 -41.85
N VAL A 264 -15.64 -11.68 -40.87
CA VAL A 264 -14.87 -10.44 -41.06
C VAL A 264 -13.57 -10.73 -41.81
N VAL A 265 -12.81 -11.76 -41.40
CA VAL A 265 -11.57 -12.18 -42.05
C VAL A 265 -11.82 -12.58 -43.51
N GLY A 266 -12.93 -13.28 -43.80
CA GLY A 266 -13.30 -13.62 -45.18
C GLY A 266 -13.58 -12.39 -46.05
N ARG A 267 -14.25 -11.37 -45.50
CA ARG A 267 -14.51 -10.10 -46.20
C ARG A 267 -13.22 -9.30 -46.44
N LEU A 268 -12.35 -9.21 -45.43
CA LEU A 268 -11.04 -8.56 -45.52
C LEU A 268 -10.11 -9.26 -46.51
N ALA A 269 -10.05 -10.59 -46.48
CA ALA A 269 -9.26 -11.40 -47.41
C ALA A 269 -9.72 -11.18 -48.87
N ASN A 270 -11.03 -11.17 -49.12
CA ASN A 270 -11.58 -10.86 -50.45
C ASN A 270 -11.29 -9.42 -50.88
N ARG A 271 -11.38 -8.44 -49.97
CA ARG A 271 -11.05 -7.03 -50.24
C ARG A 271 -9.57 -6.88 -50.62
N LEU A 272 -8.68 -7.57 -49.92
CA LEU A 272 -7.24 -7.57 -50.18
C LEU A 272 -6.89 -8.28 -51.49
N GLN A 273 -7.53 -9.43 -51.76
CA GLN A 273 -7.38 -10.16 -53.00
C GLN A 273 -7.83 -9.33 -54.22
N ARG A 274 -8.94 -8.58 -54.10
CA ARG A 274 -9.41 -7.65 -55.15
C ARG A 274 -8.43 -6.49 -55.38
N ARG A 275 -7.88 -5.89 -54.32
CA ARG A 275 -6.83 -4.85 -54.42
C ARG A 275 -5.56 -5.36 -55.11
N LEU A 276 -5.10 -6.57 -54.77
CA LEU A 276 -3.91 -7.16 -55.40
C LEU A 276 -4.13 -7.49 -56.88
N MET A 277 -5.30 -8.00 -57.26
CA MET A 277 -5.63 -8.22 -58.68
C MET A 277 -5.76 -6.92 -59.47
N ALA A 278 -6.26 -5.84 -58.86
CA ALA A 278 -6.35 -4.53 -59.49
C ALA A 278 -4.98 -3.87 -59.73
N GLN A 279 -3.96 -4.17 -58.91
CA GLN A 279 -2.58 -3.70 -59.11
C GLN A 279 -1.77 -4.50 -60.15
N GLN A 280 -2.24 -5.68 -60.57
CA GLN A 280 -1.57 -6.54 -61.55
C GLN A 280 -2.03 -6.34 -63.00
N LYS A 281 -2.90 -5.36 -63.26
CA LYS A 281 -3.26 -4.89 -64.60
C LYS A 281 -2.52 -3.59 -64.92
#